data_AF-A0A5E4C076-F1
#
_entry.id   AF-A0A5E4C076-F1
#
_cell.length_a   1.000
_cell.length_b   1.000
_cell.length_c   1.000
_cell.angle_alpha   90.00
_cell.angle_beta   90.00
_cell.angle_gamma   90.00
#
_symmetry.space_group_name_H-M   'P 1'
#
loop_
_entity.id
_entity.type
_entity.pdbx_description
1 polymer ?
#
loop_
_entity_poly.entity_id
_entity_poly.type
_entity_poly.pdbx_seq_one_letter_code
_entity_poly.pdbx_strand_id
1 'polypeptide(L)'
;MSAGLRMLTRSRSRSPRTRPRGGGEEPASIPRREVAAEGRKKHRPGKCQQKTQRLHVAYEAFDGEKDEGAEPLKVSTWEPQRWQQQLANIRTMRSKKDAPVDQLGAEHCYDPSAPPKVRRYQVLLSLMLSSQTKDQVTAGAMQRLRARGLTVDSILQTDDSTLGELIYPVGFWRSKVKFIKQTSAILQQHYDGDIPASVAELVALPGVGPKMAHLAMAVAWGTISGIAVDTHVHRIANRLRWTQRPTKSPEATRAALEEWLPR
;
A
#
# COMPACT_ATOMS: atom_id res chain seq x y z
N MET A 1 33.33 4.26 -70.94
CA MET A 1 32.18 4.90 -71.62
C MET A 1 31.75 6.10 -70.79
N SER A 2 31.81 7.29 -71.42
CA SER A 2 31.32 8.62 -71.02
C SER A 2 29.92 8.64 -70.38
N ALA A 3 29.42 9.66 -69.68
CA ALA A 3 29.90 10.98 -69.20
C ALA A 3 28.81 11.48 -68.21
N GLY A 4 29.14 12.20 -67.13
CA GLY A 4 29.05 13.67 -67.07
C GLY A 4 28.11 14.07 -65.89
N LEU A 5 28.19 15.22 -65.21
CA LEU A 5 29.04 16.41 -65.30
C LEU A 5 28.80 17.28 -64.04
N ARG A 6 29.89 17.77 -63.40
CA ARG A 6 30.17 19.09 -62.73
C ARG A 6 29.21 19.68 -61.66
N MET A 7 29.67 19.91 -60.41
CA MET A 7 30.46 21.07 -59.85
C MET A 7 29.57 22.31 -59.54
N LEU A 8 29.75 23.15 -58.51
CA LEU A 8 30.76 23.40 -57.46
C LEU A 8 30.17 24.42 -56.45
N THR A 9 30.44 24.24 -55.15
CA THR A 9 30.85 25.28 -54.14
C THR A 9 29.90 26.43 -53.73
N ARG A 10 29.94 27.02 -52.54
CA ARG A 10 31.02 27.46 -51.61
C ARG A 10 30.40 27.56 -50.19
N SER A 11 31.00 27.07 -49.09
CA SER A 11 32.00 27.73 -48.20
C SER A 11 31.42 28.93 -47.42
N ARG A 12 31.53 29.16 -46.10
CA ARG A 12 32.58 29.03 -45.05
C ARG A 12 31.89 29.33 -43.69
N SER A 13 32.01 28.55 -42.61
CA SER A 13 33.06 28.46 -41.57
C SER A 13 33.14 29.59 -40.50
N ARG A 14 33.01 29.16 -39.22
CA ARG A 14 33.72 29.57 -37.96
C ARG A 14 33.30 30.82 -37.15
N SER A 15 32.65 30.55 -35.99
CA SER A 15 32.97 30.81 -34.54
C SER A 15 33.97 31.92 -34.11
N PRO A 16 34.18 32.24 -32.79
CA PRO A 16 33.33 32.41 -31.58
C PRO A 16 33.74 33.64 -30.67
N ARG A 17 33.25 33.67 -29.40
CA ARG A 17 33.63 34.48 -28.20
C ARG A 17 32.76 35.74 -27.97
N THR A 18 32.40 36.24 -26.78
CA THR A 18 33.07 36.28 -25.44
C THR A 18 32.06 36.74 -24.35
N ARG A 19 32.29 36.42 -23.06
CA ARG A 19 31.65 37.04 -21.86
C ARG A 19 32.39 38.32 -21.41
N PRO A 20 31.76 39.19 -20.59
CA PRO A 20 32.16 39.37 -19.16
C PRO A 20 30.94 39.52 -18.19
N ARG A 21 30.96 39.03 -16.92
CA ARG A 21 31.27 39.69 -15.60
C ARG A 21 30.73 41.13 -15.45
N GLY A 22 30.07 41.60 -14.38
CA GLY A 22 29.70 41.12 -13.03
C GLY A 22 28.99 42.26 -12.22
N GLY A 23 28.62 41.99 -10.94
CA GLY A 23 28.11 42.95 -9.93
C GLY A 23 26.58 43.18 -9.99
N GLY A 24 25.75 43.11 -8.94
CA GLY A 24 25.95 43.15 -7.50
C GLY A 24 25.21 44.36 -6.93
N GLU A 25 23.98 44.20 -6.44
CA GLU A 25 23.36 45.03 -5.38
C GLU A 25 22.02 44.44 -4.90
N GLU A 26 21.84 44.42 -3.58
CA GLU A 26 20.75 43.85 -2.78
C GLU A 26 19.70 44.96 -2.42
N PRO A 27 18.65 44.71 -1.61
CA PRO A 27 17.28 45.11 -1.91
C PRO A 27 16.83 46.42 -1.25
N ALA A 28 15.78 47.04 -1.81
CA ALA A 28 15.15 48.22 -1.24
C ALA A 28 14.30 47.89 0.00
N SER A 29 14.50 48.70 1.04
CA SER A 29 13.87 48.62 2.37
C SER A 29 12.70 49.62 2.56
N ILE A 30 11.54 49.07 2.98
CA ILE A 30 10.49 49.49 3.97
C ILE A 30 10.08 50.99 4.09
N PRO A 31 8.78 51.28 4.39
CA PRO A 31 8.48 51.65 5.78
C PRO A 31 7.20 51.04 6.39
N ARG A 32 7.32 50.73 7.68
CA ARG A 32 6.24 50.47 8.63
C ARG A 32 5.33 51.68 8.75
N ARG A 33 4.03 51.46 8.95
CA ARG A 33 3.19 52.37 9.74
C ARG A 33 2.20 51.59 10.61
N GLU A 34 2.16 52.00 11.86
CA GLU A 34 1.44 51.46 13.01
C GLU A 34 -0.01 51.95 13.09
N VAL A 35 -0.86 51.00 13.50
CA VAL A 35 -2.08 50.99 14.35
C VAL A 35 -2.97 52.25 14.54
N ALA A 36 -4.28 52.04 14.33
CA ALA A 36 -5.39 52.35 15.26
C ALA A 36 -6.65 51.58 14.76
N ALA A 37 -7.10 50.50 15.41
CA ALA A 37 -7.98 50.44 16.58
C ALA A 37 -9.45 50.76 16.29
N GLU A 38 -10.29 49.73 16.15
CA GLU A 38 -11.72 49.81 16.51
C GLU A 38 -12.37 48.41 16.64
N GLY A 39 -13.13 48.21 17.72
CA GLY A 39 -14.27 47.29 17.71
C GLY A 39 -14.08 45.85 18.21
N ARG A 40 -13.87 45.66 19.52
CA ARG A 40 -14.10 44.37 20.20
C ARG A 40 -15.55 43.91 20.02
N LYS A 41 -15.78 42.79 19.32
CA LYS A 41 -16.99 41.96 19.49
C LYS A 41 -16.60 40.60 20.05
N LYS A 42 -16.95 40.40 21.33
CA LYS A 42 -16.85 39.13 22.06
C LYS A 42 -17.69 38.07 21.35
N HIS A 43 -17.05 37.08 20.72
CA HIS A 43 -17.75 35.89 20.27
C HIS A 43 -17.80 34.88 21.43
N ARG A 44 -18.98 34.68 21.99
CA ARG A 44 -19.27 33.62 22.98
C ARG A 44 -19.26 32.27 22.27
N PRO A 45 -18.82 31.18 22.93
CA PRO A 45 -18.91 29.85 22.35
C PRO A 45 -20.38 29.44 22.32
N GLY A 46 -20.95 29.37 21.11
CA GLY A 46 -22.27 28.80 20.89
C GLY A 46 -22.22 27.30 21.14
N LYS A 47 -22.95 26.83 22.16
CA LYS A 47 -23.21 25.41 22.38
C LYS A 47 -23.97 24.87 21.16
N CYS A 48 -23.26 24.25 20.23
CA CYS A 48 -23.87 23.38 19.23
C CYS A 48 -24.07 22.02 19.90
N GLN A 49 -25.29 21.77 20.38
CA GLN A 49 -25.72 20.45 20.83
C GLN A 49 -25.73 19.51 19.62
N GLN A 50 -24.60 18.83 19.37
CA GLN A 50 -24.60 17.72 18.43
C GLN A 50 -25.37 16.58 19.10
N LYS A 51 -26.63 16.40 18.68
CA LYS A 51 -27.43 15.22 18.99
C LYS A 51 -26.66 14.00 18.48
N THR A 52 -25.97 13.30 19.38
CA THR A 52 -25.48 11.95 19.11
C THR A 52 -26.70 11.04 18.99
N GLN A 53 -27.16 10.78 17.76
CA GLN A 53 -28.11 9.69 17.53
C GLN A 53 -27.36 8.37 17.75
N ARG A 54 -27.50 7.81 18.95
CA ARG A 54 -27.17 6.42 19.25
C ARG A 54 -28.10 5.56 18.38
N LEU A 55 -27.59 4.94 17.33
CA LEU A 55 -28.32 3.91 16.60
C LEU A 55 -28.51 2.72 17.55
N HIS A 56 -29.75 2.53 18.01
CA HIS A 56 -30.14 1.40 18.83
C HIS A 56 -30.35 0.20 17.90
N VAL A 57 -29.32 -0.62 17.72
CA VAL A 57 -29.45 -1.90 17.03
C VAL A 57 -30.11 -2.87 18.01
N ALA A 58 -31.39 -3.15 17.80
CA ALA A 58 -32.11 -4.17 18.55
C ALA A 58 -31.57 -5.55 18.15
N TYR A 59 -31.06 -6.30 19.11
CA TYR A 59 -30.90 -7.75 18.99
C TYR A 59 -32.22 -8.36 19.45
N GLU A 60 -32.90 -9.09 18.57
CA GLU A 60 -34.01 -9.95 19.00
C GLU A 60 -33.41 -11.08 19.85
N ALA A 61 -33.89 -11.18 21.10
CA ALA A 61 -33.61 -12.29 21.97
C ALA A 61 -34.29 -13.53 21.39
N PHE A 62 -33.49 -14.51 20.97
CA PHE A 62 -34.02 -15.82 20.61
C PHE A 62 -34.20 -16.61 21.90
N ASP A 63 -35.45 -16.71 22.35
CA ASP A 63 -35.83 -17.47 23.52
C ASP A 63 -35.47 -18.94 23.31
N GLY A 64 -34.70 -19.48 24.25
CA GLY A 64 -34.19 -20.84 24.20
C GLY A 64 -35.29 -21.86 24.44
N GLU A 65 -35.61 -22.64 23.43
CA GLU A 65 -36.11 -24.01 23.61
C GLU A 65 -34.93 -24.98 23.51
N LYS A 66 -34.79 -25.80 24.55
CA LYS A 66 -33.82 -26.88 24.66
C LYS A 66 -34.18 -27.97 23.64
N ASP A 67 -33.35 -28.16 22.62
CA ASP A 67 -33.33 -29.38 21.84
C ASP A 67 -32.11 -30.21 22.29
N GLU A 68 -32.37 -31.21 23.13
CA GLU A 68 -31.40 -32.24 23.50
C GLU A 68 -31.30 -33.23 22.34
N GLY A 69 -30.14 -33.29 21.68
CA GLY A 69 -29.81 -34.38 20.74
C GLY A 69 -29.41 -33.97 19.33
N ALA A 70 -28.66 -32.90 19.14
CA ALA A 70 -27.96 -32.65 17.88
C ALA A 70 -26.54 -33.24 17.94
N GLU A 71 -26.38 -34.49 17.46
CA GLU A 71 -25.10 -35.00 16.96
C GLU A 71 -24.41 -33.89 16.14
N PRO A 72 -23.10 -33.64 16.29
CA PRO A 72 -22.44 -32.61 15.51
C PRO A 72 -22.60 -32.98 14.03
N LEU A 73 -23.46 -32.25 13.33
CA LEU A 73 -23.65 -32.36 11.90
C LEU A 73 -22.27 -32.18 11.29
N LYS A 74 -21.63 -33.29 10.91
CA LYS A 74 -20.42 -33.26 10.10
C LYS A 74 -20.84 -32.67 8.78
N VAL A 75 -20.78 -31.35 8.69
CA VAL A 75 -20.84 -30.63 7.43
C VAL A 75 -19.71 -31.24 6.62
N SER A 76 -20.08 -32.07 5.65
CA SER A 76 -19.14 -32.65 4.71
C SER A 76 -18.63 -31.49 3.87
N THR A 77 -17.65 -30.78 4.40
CA THR A 77 -17.01 -29.69 3.70
C THR A 77 -16.33 -30.31 2.51
N TRP A 78 -16.85 -30.02 1.31
CA TRP A 78 -16.24 -30.47 0.07
C TRP A 78 -14.75 -30.11 0.09
N GLU A 79 -13.88 -31.04 -0.29
CA GLU A 79 -12.45 -30.77 -0.47
C GLU A 79 -11.99 -31.23 -1.86
N PRO A 80 -10.97 -30.58 -2.45
CA PRO A 80 -10.48 -30.97 -3.76
C PRO A 80 -9.81 -32.35 -3.74
N GLN A 81 -10.04 -33.17 -4.76
CA GLN A 81 -9.37 -34.47 -4.84
C GLN A 81 -7.84 -34.31 -4.89
N ARG A 82 -7.13 -35.12 -4.10
CA ARG A 82 -5.66 -35.17 -4.06
C ARG A 82 -4.97 -33.84 -3.68
N TRP A 83 -5.68 -32.91 -3.04
CA TRP A 83 -5.12 -31.61 -2.65
C TRP A 83 -3.88 -31.76 -1.75
N GLN A 84 -3.89 -32.75 -0.84
CA GLN A 84 -2.76 -33.04 0.05
C GLN A 84 -1.50 -33.44 -0.73
N GLN A 85 -1.64 -34.33 -1.71
CA GLN A 85 -0.53 -34.74 -2.57
C GLN A 85 -0.03 -33.56 -3.42
N GLN A 86 -0.95 -32.75 -3.96
CA GLN A 86 -0.59 -31.56 -4.73
C GLN A 86 0.17 -30.55 -3.86
N LEU A 87 -0.28 -30.31 -2.63
CA LEU A 87 0.40 -29.46 -1.66
C LEU A 87 1.79 -30.02 -1.29
N ALA A 88 1.90 -31.32 -1.07
CA ALA A 88 3.19 -31.99 -0.83
C ALA A 88 4.15 -31.77 -2.02
N ASN A 89 3.68 -31.96 -3.25
CA ASN A 89 4.47 -31.71 -4.46
C ASN A 89 4.89 -30.24 -4.58
N ILE A 90 4.00 -29.29 -4.27
CA ILE A 90 4.31 -27.86 -4.26
C ILE A 90 5.38 -27.54 -3.21
N ARG A 91 5.28 -28.13 -2.02
CA ARG A 91 6.29 -27.98 -0.95
C ARG A 91 7.65 -28.53 -1.39
N THR A 92 7.68 -29.71 -2.03
CA THR A 92 8.92 -30.27 -2.60
C THR A 92 9.51 -29.37 -3.67
N MET A 93 8.68 -28.90 -4.62
CA MET A 93 9.11 -27.98 -5.68
C MET A 93 9.64 -26.65 -5.12
N ARG A 94 9.00 -26.10 -4.08
CA ARG A 94 9.40 -24.85 -3.42
C ARG A 94 10.38 -25.03 -2.25
N SER A 95 10.95 -26.22 -2.06
CA SER A 95 11.87 -26.51 -0.95
C SER A 95 13.07 -25.57 -0.89
N LYS A 96 13.56 -25.13 -2.06
CA LYS A 96 14.73 -24.24 -2.18
C LYS A 96 14.41 -22.76 -1.93
N LYS A 97 13.13 -22.35 -1.87
CA LYS A 97 12.70 -20.95 -1.72
C LYS A 97 13.48 -19.97 -2.61
N ASP A 98 13.48 -20.28 -3.90
CA ASP A 98 14.27 -19.60 -4.94
C ASP A 98 13.55 -18.41 -5.59
N ALA A 99 12.36 -18.05 -5.11
CA ALA A 99 11.63 -16.92 -5.69
C ALA A 99 12.08 -15.61 -5.01
N PRO A 100 12.07 -14.48 -5.74
CA PRO A 100 12.40 -13.19 -5.16
C PRO A 100 11.59 -12.83 -3.90
N VAL A 101 10.29 -13.16 -3.88
CA VAL A 101 9.40 -12.91 -2.74
C VAL A 101 9.88 -13.57 -1.44
N ASP A 102 10.61 -14.70 -1.52
CA ASP A 102 11.11 -15.41 -0.34
C ASP A 102 12.22 -14.64 0.40
N GLN A 103 12.83 -13.63 -0.25
CA GLN A 103 13.90 -12.80 0.32
C GLN A 103 13.54 -11.31 0.32
N LEU A 104 12.64 -10.89 -0.57
CA LEU A 104 12.32 -9.50 -0.86
C LEU A 104 10.83 -9.19 -0.69
N GLY A 105 10.05 -10.15 -0.18
CA GLY A 105 8.64 -9.95 0.16
C GLY A 105 8.43 -8.93 1.29
N ALA A 106 7.18 -8.60 1.57
CA ALA A 106 6.80 -7.65 2.60
C ALA A 106 7.34 -8.01 4.00
N GLU A 107 7.51 -9.30 4.27
CA GLU A 107 8.08 -9.84 5.52
C GLU A 107 9.57 -9.52 5.71
N HIS A 108 10.25 -9.04 4.67
CA HIS A 108 11.66 -8.64 4.69
C HIS A 108 11.86 -7.13 4.46
N CYS A 109 10.79 -6.39 4.14
CA CYS A 109 10.85 -4.99 3.71
C CYS A 109 10.69 -3.96 4.85
N TYR A 110 11.00 -4.32 6.09
CA TYR A 110 10.96 -3.42 7.25
C TYR A 110 12.25 -3.51 8.07
N ASP A 111 12.53 -2.49 8.88
CA ASP A 111 13.65 -2.46 9.80
C ASP A 111 13.29 -3.25 11.08
N PRO A 112 13.97 -4.37 11.38
CA PRO A 112 13.68 -5.18 12.56
C PRO A 112 14.03 -4.47 13.88
N SER A 113 14.95 -3.48 13.84
CA SER A 113 15.36 -2.69 15.01
C SER A 113 14.43 -1.51 15.29
N ALA A 114 13.55 -1.16 14.34
CA ALA A 114 12.62 -0.06 14.50
C ALA A 114 11.53 -0.38 15.55
N PRO A 115 10.98 0.66 16.22
CA PRO A 115 9.84 0.49 17.13
C PRO A 115 8.65 -0.22 16.45
N PRO A 116 7.82 -1.00 17.19
CA PRO A 116 6.76 -1.80 16.60
C PRO A 116 5.80 -1.02 15.66
N LYS A 117 5.38 0.18 16.06
CA LYS A 117 4.52 1.07 15.25
C LYS A 117 5.17 1.44 13.92
N VAL A 118 6.46 1.80 13.95
CA VAL A 118 7.23 2.14 12.75
C VAL A 118 7.37 0.92 11.84
N ARG A 119 7.68 -0.26 12.42
CA ARG A 119 7.79 -1.50 11.67
C ARG A 119 6.50 -1.84 10.94
N ARG A 120 5.35 -1.75 11.61
CA ARG A 120 4.03 -2.00 11.01
C ARG A 120 3.72 -1.04 9.87
N TYR A 121 4.03 0.24 10.04
CA TYR A 121 3.89 1.23 8.98
C TYR A 121 4.76 0.90 7.75
N GLN A 122 6.01 0.48 7.97
CA GLN A 122 6.91 0.06 6.89
C GLN A 122 6.37 -1.18 6.16
N VAL A 123 5.81 -2.15 6.88
CA VAL A 123 5.13 -3.31 6.28
C VAL A 123 3.98 -2.85 5.39
N LEU A 124 3.10 -1.96 5.87
CA LEU A 124 1.98 -1.44 5.10
C LEU A 124 2.45 -0.74 3.80
N LEU A 125 3.45 0.14 3.90
CA LEU A 125 3.99 0.82 2.72
C LEU A 125 4.61 -0.14 1.71
N SER A 126 5.31 -1.19 2.17
CA SER A 126 5.85 -2.21 1.28
C SER A 126 4.75 -2.90 0.47
N LEU A 127 3.60 -3.19 1.09
CA LEU A 127 2.43 -3.81 0.44
C LEU A 127 1.77 -2.85 -0.56
N MET A 128 1.61 -1.58 -0.20
CA MET A 128 1.08 -0.57 -1.11
C MET A 128 1.97 -0.43 -2.35
N LEU A 129 3.29 -0.40 -2.17
CA LEU A 129 4.27 -0.31 -3.25
C LEU A 129 4.36 -1.59 -4.10
N SER A 130 4.12 -2.78 -3.53
CA SER A 130 4.24 -4.06 -4.25
C SER A 130 3.17 -4.29 -5.31
N SER A 131 2.03 -3.59 -5.25
CA SER A 131 0.98 -3.74 -6.27
C SER A 131 1.51 -3.49 -7.68
N GLN A 132 1.37 -4.49 -8.55
CA GLN A 132 1.83 -4.43 -9.96
C GLN A 132 3.30 -3.98 -10.10
N THR A 133 4.15 -4.38 -9.16
CA THR A 133 5.58 -4.04 -9.13
C THR A 133 6.38 -5.27 -8.73
N LYS A 134 7.54 -5.49 -9.35
CA LYS A 134 8.43 -6.62 -9.03
C LYS A 134 9.05 -6.45 -7.65
N ASP A 135 9.27 -7.55 -6.94
CA ASP A 135 9.78 -7.53 -5.56
C ASP A 135 11.11 -6.78 -5.42
N GLN A 136 12.05 -6.96 -6.35
CA GLN A 136 13.34 -6.23 -6.34
C GLN A 136 13.16 -4.71 -6.41
N VAL A 137 12.20 -4.25 -7.22
CA VAL A 137 11.93 -2.81 -7.38
C VAL A 137 11.29 -2.25 -6.11
N THR A 138 10.35 -2.99 -5.52
CA THR A 138 9.72 -2.63 -4.26
C THR A 138 10.74 -2.61 -3.11
N ALA A 139 11.58 -3.63 -2.98
CA ALA A 139 12.62 -3.70 -1.96
C ALA A 139 13.63 -2.54 -2.09
N GLY A 140 14.06 -2.21 -3.32
CA GLY A 140 14.93 -1.06 -3.58
C GLY A 140 14.29 0.28 -3.20
N ALA A 141 13.00 0.46 -3.47
CA ALA A 141 12.26 1.65 -3.03
C ALA A 141 12.14 1.73 -1.50
N MET A 142 11.80 0.61 -0.85
CA MET A 142 11.74 0.54 0.61
C MET A 142 13.10 0.83 1.27
N GLN A 143 14.20 0.35 0.69
CA GLN A 143 15.54 0.66 1.17
C GLN A 143 15.83 2.17 1.13
N ARG A 144 15.53 2.85 0.01
CA ARG A 144 15.74 4.31 -0.11
C ARG A 144 14.88 5.10 0.86
N LEU A 145 13.62 4.70 1.04
CA LEU A 145 12.72 5.32 2.02
C LEU A 145 13.25 5.13 3.45
N ARG A 146 13.65 3.92 3.84
CA ARG A 146 14.18 3.63 5.18
C ARG A 146 15.47 4.39 5.47
N ALA A 147 16.34 4.57 4.47
CA ALA A 147 17.55 5.38 4.62
C ALA A 147 17.28 6.85 4.96
N ARG A 148 16.04 7.33 4.76
CA ARG A 148 15.57 8.68 5.14
C ARG A 148 14.73 8.69 6.42
N GLY A 149 14.66 7.57 7.15
CA GLY A 149 13.86 7.42 8.37
C GLY A 149 12.37 7.26 8.08
N LEU A 150 11.96 6.09 7.59
CA LEU A 150 10.58 5.83 7.14
C LEU A 150 9.59 5.73 8.31
N THR A 151 8.86 6.81 8.58
CA THR A 151 7.80 6.96 9.58
C THR A 151 6.60 7.70 8.98
N VAL A 152 5.45 7.70 9.65
CA VAL A 152 4.28 8.48 9.24
C VAL A 152 4.64 9.98 9.12
N ASP A 153 5.30 10.53 10.14
CA ASP A 153 5.69 11.93 10.17
C ASP A 153 6.66 12.30 9.05
N SER A 154 7.69 11.46 8.79
CA SER A 154 8.66 11.76 7.74
C SER A 154 8.03 11.72 6.35
N ILE A 155 7.10 10.80 6.10
CA ILE A 155 6.32 10.77 4.86
C ILE A 155 5.42 12.00 4.76
N LEU A 156 4.77 12.45 5.83
CA LEU A 156 3.93 13.65 5.80
C LEU A 156 4.75 14.92 5.52
N GLN A 157 5.98 15.00 6.02
CA GLN A 157 6.89 16.13 5.82
C GLN A 157 7.62 16.13 4.47
N THR A 158 7.77 14.97 3.81
CA THR A 158 8.45 14.85 2.51
C THR A 158 7.54 15.32 1.37
N ASP A 159 7.94 16.26 0.52
CA ASP A 159 7.09 16.68 -0.60
C ASP A 159 6.85 15.56 -1.64
N ASP A 160 5.78 15.70 -2.43
CA ASP A 160 5.35 14.68 -3.40
C ASP A 160 6.40 14.38 -4.48
N SER A 161 7.21 15.38 -4.88
CA SER A 161 8.25 15.19 -5.90
C SER A 161 9.37 14.32 -5.34
N THR A 162 9.89 14.69 -4.17
CA THR A 162 10.93 13.92 -3.47
C THR A 162 10.46 12.50 -3.16
N LEU A 163 9.23 12.33 -2.66
CA LEU A 163 8.67 11.01 -2.39
C LEU A 163 8.56 10.18 -3.68
N GLY A 164 8.15 10.81 -4.77
CA GLY A 164 8.10 10.21 -6.10
C GLY A 164 9.44 9.70 -6.58
N GLU A 165 10.50 10.50 -6.46
CA GLU A 165 11.87 10.12 -6.78
C GLU A 165 12.35 8.94 -5.92
N LEU A 166 12.05 8.95 -4.63
CA LEU A 166 12.42 7.88 -3.71
C LEU A 166 11.77 6.54 -4.08
N ILE A 167 10.54 6.54 -4.60
CA ILE A 167 9.85 5.29 -4.96
C ILE A 167 9.96 4.92 -6.44
N TYR A 168 10.48 5.78 -7.31
CA TYR A 168 10.73 5.43 -8.72
C TYR A 168 11.76 4.28 -8.83
N PRO A 169 11.59 3.26 -9.70
CA PRO A 169 10.60 3.10 -10.76
C PRO A 169 9.41 2.17 -10.38
N VAL A 170 8.90 2.24 -9.15
CA VAL A 170 7.69 1.49 -8.77
C VAL A 170 6.55 1.77 -9.77
N GLY A 171 5.80 0.72 -10.14
CA GLY A 171 4.67 0.84 -11.06
C GLY A 171 3.61 1.77 -10.50
N PHE A 172 3.06 2.66 -11.34
CA PHE A 172 2.05 3.66 -10.95
C PHE A 172 2.49 4.57 -9.79
N TRP A 173 3.79 4.87 -9.67
CA TRP A 173 4.33 5.63 -8.53
C TRP A 173 3.60 6.96 -8.26
N ARG A 174 3.19 7.71 -9.29
CA ARG A 174 2.47 8.98 -9.13
C ARG A 174 1.17 8.82 -8.34
N SER A 175 0.40 7.77 -8.62
CA SER A 175 -0.82 7.47 -7.87
C SER A 175 -0.49 6.96 -6.48
N LYS A 176 0.58 6.17 -6.34
CA LYS A 176 1.03 5.64 -5.04
C LYS A 176 1.52 6.74 -4.09
N VAL A 177 2.18 7.79 -4.58
CA VAL A 177 2.53 8.98 -3.77
C VAL A 177 1.27 9.53 -3.10
N LYS A 178 0.20 9.75 -3.88
CA LYS A 178 -1.08 10.27 -3.36
C LYS A 178 -1.67 9.35 -2.30
N PHE A 179 -1.75 8.04 -2.57
CA PHE A 179 -2.31 7.07 -1.63
C PHE A 179 -1.49 6.95 -0.35
N ILE A 180 -0.16 6.95 -0.45
CA ILE A 180 0.75 6.91 0.70
C ILE A 180 0.56 8.15 1.58
N LYS A 181 0.49 9.33 0.97
CA LYS A 181 0.24 10.59 1.68
C LYS A 181 -1.11 10.60 2.40
N GLN A 182 -2.17 10.26 1.69
CA GLN A 182 -3.53 10.19 2.25
C GLN A 182 -3.62 9.17 3.38
N THR A 183 -3.07 7.97 3.16
CA THR A 183 -3.01 6.93 4.19
C THR A 183 -2.27 7.43 5.42
N SER A 184 -1.08 8.00 5.26
CA SER A 184 -0.28 8.51 6.38
C SER A 184 -1.01 9.61 7.16
N ALA A 185 -1.75 10.49 6.47
CA ALA A 185 -2.57 11.51 7.13
C ALA A 185 -3.71 10.89 7.95
N ILE A 186 -4.41 9.89 7.40
CA ILE A 186 -5.45 9.14 8.11
C ILE A 186 -4.88 8.45 9.35
N LEU A 187 -3.71 7.79 9.23
CA LEU A 187 -3.05 7.14 10.35
C LEU A 187 -2.70 8.14 11.45
N GLN A 188 -2.15 9.28 11.08
CA GLN A 188 -1.81 10.34 12.05
C GLN A 188 -3.04 10.89 12.77
N GLN A 189 -4.16 11.06 12.06
CA GLN A 189 -5.38 11.68 12.61
C GLN A 189 -6.25 10.71 13.43
N HIS A 190 -6.33 9.44 13.04
CA HIS A 190 -7.32 8.51 13.56
C HIS A 190 -6.73 7.31 14.29
N TYR A 191 -5.45 7.00 14.08
CA TYR A 191 -4.82 5.78 14.59
C TYR A 191 -3.54 6.06 15.37
N ASP A 192 -3.36 7.29 15.86
CA ASP A 192 -2.16 7.75 16.58
C ASP A 192 -0.86 7.40 15.83
N GLY A 193 -0.86 7.52 14.50
CA GLY A 193 0.27 7.20 13.63
C GLY A 193 0.63 5.70 13.53
N ASP A 194 -0.21 4.79 14.00
CA ASP A 194 -0.09 3.34 13.75
C ASP A 194 -1.05 2.90 12.63
N ILE A 195 -0.90 1.67 12.15
CA ILE A 195 -1.86 1.07 11.20
C ILE A 195 -3.07 0.48 11.97
N PRO A 196 -4.25 0.32 11.35
CA PRO A 196 -5.36 -0.38 11.98
C PRO A 196 -5.05 -1.86 12.25
N ALA A 197 -5.68 -2.43 13.28
CA ALA A 197 -5.53 -3.83 13.70
C ALA A 197 -6.70 -4.72 13.24
N SER A 198 -7.45 -4.30 12.22
CA SER A 198 -8.53 -5.09 11.62
C SER A 198 -8.47 -5.05 10.09
N VAL A 199 -8.92 -6.13 9.45
CA VAL A 199 -8.96 -6.22 7.97
C VAL A 199 -9.89 -5.16 7.38
N ALA A 200 -11.06 -4.94 7.98
CA ALA A 200 -12.05 -3.99 7.49
C ALA A 200 -11.51 -2.55 7.47
N GLU A 201 -10.84 -2.13 8.54
CA GLU A 201 -10.25 -0.79 8.63
C GLU A 201 -9.03 -0.64 7.71
N LEU A 202 -8.21 -1.69 7.58
CA LEU A 202 -7.10 -1.68 6.62
C LEU A 202 -7.58 -1.51 5.18
N VAL A 203 -8.64 -2.21 4.77
CA VAL A 203 -9.24 -2.07 3.43
C VAL A 203 -9.87 -0.68 3.21
N ALA A 204 -10.28 0.01 4.28
CA ALA A 204 -10.77 1.38 4.16
C ALA A 204 -9.67 2.40 3.83
N LEU A 205 -8.38 2.04 3.97
CA LEU A 205 -7.27 2.92 3.62
C LEU A 205 -7.11 3.08 2.10
N PRO A 206 -6.79 4.28 1.60
CA PRO A 206 -6.61 4.52 0.17
C PRO A 206 -5.54 3.61 -0.46
N GLY A 207 -5.93 2.86 -1.50
CA GLY A 207 -5.03 1.98 -2.24
C GLY A 207 -4.72 0.64 -1.55
N VAL A 208 -5.36 0.32 -0.42
CA VAL A 208 -5.22 -0.96 0.28
C VAL A 208 -6.39 -1.87 -0.09
N GLY A 209 -6.09 -3.01 -0.73
CA GLY A 209 -7.10 -4.02 -1.06
C GLY A 209 -7.15 -5.20 -0.07
N PRO A 210 -8.15 -6.09 -0.15
CA PRO A 210 -8.33 -7.23 0.76
C PRO A 210 -7.07 -8.08 0.94
N LYS A 211 -6.38 -8.42 -0.17
CA LYS A 211 -5.11 -9.16 -0.15
C LYS A 211 -4.03 -8.46 0.67
N MET A 212 -3.91 -7.14 0.55
CA MET A 212 -2.93 -6.37 1.33
C MET A 212 -3.30 -6.34 2.80
N ALA A 213 -4.60 -6.18 3.12
CA ALA A 213 -5.07 -6.16 4.50
C ALA A 213 -4.79 -7.49 5.22
N HIS A 214 -5.06 -8.64 4.59
CA HIS A 214 -4.71 -9.95 5.17
C HIS A 214 -3.19 -10.13 5.36
N LEU A 215 -2.38 -9.71 4.38
CA LEU A 215 -0.92 -9.73 4.52
C LEU A 215 -0.43 -8.80 5.64
N ALA A 216 -1.01 -7.61 5.78
CA ALA A 216 -0.67 -6.69 6.85
C ALA A 216 -1.02 -7.27 8.21
N MET A 217 -2.18 -7.91 8.38
CA MET A 217 -2.53 -8.62 9.61
C MET A 217 -1.52 -9.72 9.94
N ALA A 218 -1.14 -10.54 8.96
CA ALA A 218 -0.20 -11.63 9.18
C ALA A 218 1.21 -11.12 9.52
N VAL A 219 1.75 -10.18 8.75
CA VAL A 219 3.16 -9.74 8.87
C VAL A 219 3.34 -8.67 9.94
N ALA A 220 2.42 -7.71 10.03
CA ALA A 220 2.55 -6.56 10.92
C ALA A 220 2.02 -6.86 12.33
N TRP A 221 0.94 -7.65 12.41
CA TRP A 221 0.24 -7.98 13.66
C TRP A 221 0.41 -9.44 14.12
N GLY A 222 1.06 -10.29 13.32
CA GLY A 222 1.21 -11.71 13.66
C GLY A 222 -0.13 -12.47 13.73
N THR A 223 -1.18 -11.93 13.12
CA THR A 223 -2.55 -12.46 13.22
C THR A 223 -3.00 -13.00 11.86
N ILE A 224 -3.33 -14.28 11.80
CA ILE A 224 -3.89 -14.91 10.60
C ILE A 224 -5.38 -14.58 10.53
N SER A 225 -5.75 -13.63 9.67
CA SER A 225 -7.14 -13.16 9.52
C SER A 225 -7.88 -13.74 8.31
N GLY A 226 -7.18 -14.51 7.46
CA GLY A 226 -7.71 -15.06 6.21
C GLY A 226 -6.59 -15.30 5.20
N ILE A 227 -6.99 -15.63 3.96
CA ILE A 227 -6.04 -16.02 2.92
C ILE A 227 -5.77 -14.85 1.97
N ALA A 228 -4.50 -14.50 1.80
CA ALA A 228 -4.07 -13.48 0.85
C ALA A 228 -3.99 -14.03 -0.58
N VAL A 229 -5.09 -13.96 -1.34
CA VAL A 229 -5.14 -14.43 -2.73
C VAL A 229 -4.79 -13.30 -3.72
N ASP A 230 -3.73 -13.49 -4.49
CA ASP A 230 -3.41 -12.64 -5.65
C ASP A 230 -3.74 -13.33 -6.97
N THR A 231 -3.32 -12.75 -8.09
CA THR A 231 -3.57 -13.29 -9.43
C THR A 231 -2.86 -14.62 -9.68
N HIS A 232 -1.73 -14.88 -9.01
CA HIS A 232 -1.00 -16.13 -9.14
C HIS A 232 -1.67 -17.25 -8.34
N VAL A 233 -2.01 -17.00 -7.08
CA VAL A 233 -2.78 -17.94 -6.25
C VAL A 233 -4.13 -18.23 -6.90
N HIS A 234 -4.85 -17.19 -7.36
CA HIS A 234 -6.09 -17.33 -8.12
C HIS A 234 -5.95 -18.29 -9.31
N ARG A 235 -4.94 -18.06 -10.16
CA ARG A 235 -4.71 -18.89 -11.35
C ARG A 235 -4.34 -20.33 -11.01
N ILE A 236 -3.47 -20.53 -10.02
CA ILE A 236 -3.02 -21.85 -9.59
C ILE A 236 -4.17 -22.63 -8.95
N ALA A 237 -4.93 -22.02 -8.05
CA ALA A 237 -6.07 -22.65 -7.40
C ALA A 237 -7.11 -23.13 -8.42
N ASN A 238 -7.43 -22.29 -9.42
CA ASN A 238 -8.33 -22.71 -10.51
C ASN A 238 -7.73 -23.83 -11.37
N ARG A 239 -6.42 -23.78 -11.69
CA ARG A 239 -5.75 -24.81 -12.49
C ARG A 239 -5.69 -26.17 -11.79
N LEU A 240 -5.44 -26.17 -10.49
CA LEU A 240 -5.42 -27.36 -9.64
C LEU A 240 -6.81 -27.83 -9.22
N ARG A 241 -7.87 -27.08 -9.58
CA ARG A 241 -9.26 -27.34 -9.20
C ARG A 241 -9.44 -27.34 -7.68
N TRP A 242 -8.76 -26.43 -6.99
CA TRP A 242 -8.89 -26.19 -5.55
C TRP A 242 -10.17 -25.42 -5.16
N THR A 243 -11.06 -25.16 -6.11
CA THR A 243 -12.36 -24.55 -5.89
C THR A 243 -13.44 -25.44 -6.50
N GLN A 244 -14.61 -25.55 -5.86
CA GLN A 244 -15.73 -26.39 -6.34
C GLN A 244 -16.10 -26.09 -7.79
N ARG A 245 -16.10 -24.80 -8.12
CA ARG A 245 -16.35 -24.27 -9.46
C ARG A 245 -15.24 -23.28 -9.82
N PRO A 246 -14.93 -23.09 -11.12
CA PRO A 246 -14.00 -22.05 -11.54
C PRO A 246 -14.48 -20.68 -11.06
N THR A 247 -13.56 -19.93 -10.46
CA THR A 247 -13.81 -18.58 -9.93
C THR A 247 -13.30 -17.53 -10.91
N LYS A 248 -13.93 -16.34 -10.93
CA LYS A 248 -13.61 -15.27 -11.89
C LYS A 248 -12.75 -14.15 -11.30
N SER A 249 -12.59 -14.08 -9.99
CA SER A 249 -11.82 -13.05 -9.29
C SER A 249 -11.00 -13.65 -8.15
N PRO A 250 -9.88 -13.01 -7.75
CA PRO A 250 -9.10 -13.42 -6.59
C PRO A 250 -9.91 -13.47 -5.29
N GLU A 251 -10.83 -12.53 -5.10
CA GLU A 251 -11.71 -12.49 -3.92
C GLU A 251 -12.67 -13.68 -3.90
N ALA A 252 -13.27 -14.04 -5.04
CA ALA A 252 -14.10 -15.24 -5.13
C ALA A 252 -13.29 -16.52 -4.88
N THR A 253 -12.03 -16.58 -5.32
CA THR A 253 -11.14 -17.70 -4.99
C THR A 253 -10.83 -17.75 -3.50
N ARG A 254 -10.57 -16.62 -2.84
CA ARG A 254 -10.32 -16.57 -1.40
C ARG A 254 -11.48 -17.19 -0.63
N ALA A 255 -12.69 -16.72 -0.87
CA ALA A 255 -13.90 -17.27 -0.23
C ALA A 255 -14.04 -18.78 -0.48
N ALA A 256 -13.90 -19.22 -1.74
CA ALA A 256 -13.99 -20.64 -2.09
C ALA A 256 -12.88 -21.51 -1.47
N LEU A 257 -11.70 -20.96 -1.18
CA LEU A 257 -10.63 -21.67 -0.48
C LEU A 257 -10.89 -21.76 1.03
N GLU A 258 -11.37 -20.66 1.63
CA GLU A 258 -11.69 -20.60 3.06
C GLU A 258 -12.89 -21.48 3.45
N GLU A 259 -13.75 -21.83 2.49
CA GLU A 259 -14.84 -22.78 2.71
C GLU A 259 -14.34 -24.17 3.14
N TRP A 260 -13.18 -24.62 2.65
CA TRP A 260 -12.71 -25.99 2.87
C TRP A 260 -11.34 -26.16 3.51
N LEU A 261 -10.54 -25.09 3.58
CA LEU A 261 -9.28 -25.15 4.29
C LEU A 261 -9.49 -25.30 5.80
N PRO A 262 -8.62 -26.08 6.49
CA PRO A 262 -8.65 -26.17 7.95
C PRO A 262 -8.49 -24.80 8.61
N ARG A 263 -9.24 -24.56 9.70
CA ARG A 263 -9.17 -23.34 10.52
C ARG A 263 -8.14 -23.48 11.63
#